data_AF-A0A2N1PQN7-F1
#
_entry.id   AF-A0A2N1PQN7-F1
#
_cell.length_a   1.000
_cell.length_b   1.000
_cell.length_c   1.000
_cell.angle_alpha   90.00
_cell.angle_beta   90.00
_cell.angle_gamma   90.00
#
_symmetry.space_group_name_H-M   'P 1'
#
loop_
_entity.id
_entity.type
_entity.pdbx_description
1 polymer ?
#
loop_
_entity_poly.entity_id
_entity_poly.type
_entity_poly.pdbx_seq_one_letter_code
_entity_poly.pdbx_strand_id
1 'polypeptide(L)'
;MKPIELKDIQKLQTSYDQKPVQNALRRVLSKNELSNLFDKTEVKPSVQFKFSHEIKTLPVTYQKQSGRCWIFAGLNLLREQIANRFELKDFELSQNYIAFYDKLEKINYFIEVMDDFLEVDQDDRTLQFLLKQGIQDGGQWDMFVSLVEKYGVVPKEAMVETSSSSNTRFMNQLINVKLRQYAANVRRLYAEGKKDEIQALKVKALDELFTFLTTNFGLPPQAFDFEYISKDEYKIIKDLKPVQFYKEYLKDTLKDYVSIIHAPTKDKPYMKTYTVKYLGNVIGGREIKYLNLEIDELKALVLKQLLNNEPV
;
A
#
# COMPACT_ATOMS: atom_id res chain seq x y z
N MET A 1 10.28 36.57 -19.35
CA MET A 1 9.22 35.69 -19.91
C MET A 1 8.79 36.26 -21.24
N LYS A 2 8.59 35.45 -22.29
CA LYS A 2 8.09 35.92 -23.59
C LYS A 2 6.62 35.53 -23.74
N PRO A 3 5.71 36.47 -24.02
CA PRO A 3 4.32 36.12 -24.29
C PRO A 3 4.24 35.35 -25.62
N ILE A 4 3.24 34.49 -25.75
CA ILE A 4 2.86 33.94 -27.06
C ILE A 4 2.08 35.03 -27.79
N GLU A 5 2.59 35.50 -28.92
CA GLU A 5 1.92 36.50 -29.73
C GLU A 5 0.98 35.83 -30.76
N LEU A 6 -0.02 36.57 -31.26
CA LEU A 6 -0.92 36.07 -32.30
C LEU A 6 -0.16 35.61 -33.56
N LYS A 7 0.94 36.28 -33.89
CA LYS A 7 1.83 35.87 -35.00
C LYS A 7 2.47 34.49 -34.77
N ASP A 8 2.70 34.10 -33.51
CA ASP A 8 3.23 32.79 -33.16
C ASP A 8 2.16 31.72 -33.33
N ILE A 9 0.92 32.01 -32.90
CA ILE A 9 -0.23 31.12 -33.10
C ILE A 9 -0.52 30.92 -34.59
N GLN A 10 -0.47 31.97 -35.40
CA GLN A 10 -0.65 31.87 -36.85
C GLN A 10 0.41 30.96 -37.48
N LYS A 11 1.68 31.12 -37.12
CA LYS A 11 2.76 30.23 -37.57
C LYS A 11 2.51 28.77 -37.14
N LEU A 12 2.05 28.54 -35.91
CA LEU A 12 1.71 27.20 -35.42
C LEU A 12 0.52 26.60 -36.20
N GLN A 13 -0.50 27.40 -36.52
CA GLN A 13 -1.66 26.97 -37.29
C GLN A 13 -1.27 26.61 -38.73
N THR A 14 -0.51 27.47 -39.41
CA THR A 14 0.01 27.15 -40.75
C THR A 14 0.86 25.88 -40.73
N SER A 15 1.71 25.70 -39.72
CA SER A 15 2.47 24.45 -39.54
C SER A 15 1.57 23.24 -39.29
N TYR A 16 0.48 23.39 -38.53
CA TYR A 16 -0.48 22.31 -38.27
C TYR A 16 -1.26 21.92 -39.53
N ASP A 17 -1.72 22.89 -40.30
CA ASP A 17 -2.51 22.65 -41.51
C ASP A 17 -1.71 21.85 -42.55
N GLN A 18 -0.38 21.96 -42.55
CA GLN A 18 0.54 21.19 -43.39
C GLN A 18 0.83 19.76 -42.89
N LYS A 19 0.19 19.30 -41.79
CA LYS A 19 0.41 17.99 -41.18
C LYS A 19 -0.72 17.01 -41.52
N PRO A 20 -0.66 16.27 -42.65
CA PRO A 20 -1.77 15.44 -43.12
C PRO A 20 -2.16 14.34 -42.13
N VAL A 21 -1.19 13.73 -41.44
CA VAL A 21 -1.44 12.70 -40.41
C VAL A 21 -2.27 13.27 -39.27
N GLN A 22 -1.90 14.45 -38.74
CA GLN A 22 -2.61 15.11 -37.65
C GLN A 22 -4.01 15.57 -38.07
N ASN A 23 -4.17 16.04 -39.30
CA ASN A 23 -5.48 16.40 -39.85
C ASN A 23 -6.44 15.19 -39.94
N ALA A 24 -5.91 14.02 -40.31
CA ALA A 24 -6.68 12.77 -40.30
C ALA A 24 -6.96 12.30 -38.86
N LEU A 25 -5.92 12.26 -38.00
CA LEU A 25 -6.03 11.86 -36.59
C LEU A 25 -7.00 12.73 -35.82
N ARG A 26 -7.08 14.05 -36.09
CA ARG A 26 -8.02 14.95 -35.42
C ARG A 26 -9.46 14.44 -35.50
N ARG A 27 -9.88 13.91 -36.66
CA ARG A 27 -11.25 13.39 -36.87
C ARG A 27 -11.52 12.13 -36.04
N VAL A 28 -10.49 11.32 -35.81
CA VAL A 28 -10.56 10.10 -35.01
C VAL A 28 -10.50 10.46 -33.52
N LEU A 29 -9.47 11.19 -33.10
CA LEU A 29 -9.23 11.55 -31.72
C LEU A 29 -10.34 12.44 -31.13
N SER A 30 -10.97 13.31 -31.93
CA SER A 30 -12.06 14.18 -31.43
C SER A 30 -13.34 13.42 -31.10
N LYS A 31 -13.51 12.20 -31.61
CA LYS A 31 -14.74 11.43 -31.47
C LYS A 31 -14.59 10.16 -30.62
N ASN A 32 -13.38 9.84 -30.16
CA ASN A 32 -13.05 8.59 -29.49
C ASN A 32 -12.27 8.85 -28.19
N GLU A 33 -12.37 7.95 -27.23
CA GLU A 33 -11.54 7.97 -26.03
C GLU A 33 -10.09 7.64 -26.38
N LEU A 34 -9.18 8.54 -25.97
CA LEU A 34 -7.77 8.46 -26.32
C LEU A 34 -7.09 7.14 -25.86
N SER A 35 -7.51 6.61 -24.71
CA SER A 35 -6.96 5.37 -24.13
C SER A 35 -7.17 4.14 -24.99
N ASN A 36 -8.24 4.10 -25.79
CA ASN A 36 -8.65 2.90 -26.52
C ASN A 36 -8.08 2.85 -27.94
N LEU A 37 -7.48 3.96 -28.41
CA LEU A 37 -7.00 4.11 -29.79
C LEU A 37 -5.58 3.58 -30.02
N PHE A 38 -4.83 3.32 -28.95
CA PHE A 38 -3.43 2.90 -29.03
C PHE A 38 -3.22 1.38 -28.89
N ASP A 39 -4.29 0.59 -29.00
CA ASP A 39 -4.20 -0.87 -29.01
C ASP A 39 -3.51 -1.35 -30.31
N LYS A 40 -2.29 -1.86 -30.16
CA LYS A 40 -1.49 -2.42 -31.26
C LYS A 40 -1.88 -3.87 -31.48
N THR A 41 -2.89 -4.08 -32.30
CA THR A 41 -3.41 -5.42 -32.61
C THR A 41 -2.32 -6.33 -33.19
N GLU A 42 -1.36 -5.78 -33.93
CA GLU A 42 -0.20 -6.49 -34.48
C GLU A 42 0.75 -7.07 -33.42
N VAL A 43 0.72 -6.55 -32.18
CA VAL A 43 1.54 -7.04 -31.06
C VAL A 43 0.84 -8.18 -30.32
N LYS A 44 -0.48 -8.34 -30.44
CA LYS A 44 -1.28 -9.36 -29.72
C LYS A 44 -0.74 -10.79 -29.87
N PRO A 45 -0.26 -11.24 -31.05
CA PRO A 45 0.35 -12.56 -31.19
C PRO A 45 1.60 -12.78 -30.33
N SER A 46 2.34 -11.72 -29.96
CA SER A 46 3.57 -11.80 -29.16
C SER A 46 3.37 -11.73 -27.65
N VAL A 47 2.16 -11.42 -27.17
CA VAL A 47 1.85 -11.23 -25.73
C VAL A 47 0.89 -12.30 -25.20
N GLN A 48 1.15 -13.55 -25.57
CA GLN A 48 0.35 -14.70 -25.11
C GLN A 48 0.69 -15.06 -23.66
N PHE A 49 -0.32 -15.33 -22.84
CA PHE A 49 -0.16 -15.78 -21.46
C PHE A 49 0.20 -17.27 -21.40
N LYS A 50 1.39 -17.62 -21.91
CA LYS A 50 1.96 -18.96 -21.88
C LYS A 50 3.39 -18.84 -21.40
N PHE A 51 3.68 -19.41 -20.24
CA PHE A 51 4.98 -19.29 -19.57
C PHE A 51 5.64 -20.66 -19.46
N SER A 52 6.97 -20.72 -19.64
CA SER A 52 7.72 -21.98 -19.53
C SER A 52 7.82 -22.50 -18.09
N HIS A 53 7.62 -21.60 -17.11
CA HIS A 53 7.55 -21.90 -15.70
C HIS A 53 6.36 -21.12 -15.12
N GLU A 54 5.35 -21.84 -14.63
CA GLU A 54 4.12 -21.28 -14.08
C GLU A 54 3.85 -21.89 -12.71
N ILE A 55 3.81 -21.05 -11.69
CA ILE A 55 3.42 -21.44 -10.33
C ILE A 55 1.90 -21.42 -10.28
N LYS A 56 1.29 -22.55 -9.93
CA LYS A 56 -0.16 -22.62 -9.73
C LYS A 56 -0.51 -21.89 -8.44
N THR A 57 -1.40 -20.90 -8.53
CA THR A 57 -1.84 -20.08 -7.41
C THR A 57 -3.34 -20.22 -7.18
N LEU A 58 -3.79 -19.82 -5.99
CA LEU A 58 -5.20 -19.72 -5.64
C LEU A 58 -5.96 -18.67 -6.49
N PRO A 59 -7.30 -18.68 -6.48
CA PRO A 59 -8.13 -17.70 -7.16
C PRO A 59 -7.76 -16.24 -6.85
N VAL A 60 -7.95 -15.36 -7.83
CA VAL A 60 -7.59 -13.94 -7.71
C VAL A 60 -8.36 -13.23 -6.61
N THR A 61 -7.72 -12.26 -5.98
CA THR A 61 -8.31 -11.39 -4.95
C THR A 61 -8.65 -10.02 -5.55
N TYR A 62 -9.59 -9.28 -4.95
CA TYR A 62 -10.06 -7.99 -5.49
C TYR A 62 -10.15 -6.89 -4.44
N GLN A 63 -9.22 -5.92 -4.49
CA GLN A 63 -9.12 -4.81 -3.54
C GLN A 63 -10.21 -3.72 -3.68
N LYS A 64 -11.02 -3.79 -4.76
CA LYS A 64 -12.06 -2.80 -5.10
C LYS A 64 -11.52 -1.36 -5.10
N GLN A 65 -12.24 -0.41 -4.52
CA GLN A 65 -11.96 1.02 -4.56
C GLN A 65 -11.07 1.44 -3.38
N SER A 66 -9.98 0.71 -3.16
CA SER A 66 -9.00 0.97 -2.10
C SER A 66 -7.58 0.91 -2.65
N GLY A 67 -6.62 1.57 -1.99
CA GLY A 67 -5.20 1.57 -2.34
C GLY A 67 -4.38 0.48 -1.63
N ARG A 68 -4.97 -0.71 -1.42
CA ARG A 68 -4.40 -1.79 -0.58
C ARG A 68 -3.59 -2.83 -1.35
N CYS A 69 -3.15 -2.53 -2.57
CA CYS A 69 -2.45 -3.49 -3.44
C CYS A 69 -1.27 -4.20 -2.75
N TRP A 70 -0.48 -3.47 -1.97
CA TRP A 70 0.65 -4.00 -1.20
C TRP A 70 0.23 -5.02 -0.12
N ILE A 71 -0.90 -4.80 0.56
CA ILE A 71 -1.47 -5.75 1.53
C ILE A 71 -1.96 -7.00 0.79
N PHE A 72 -2.70 -6.80 -0.32
CA PHE A 72 -3.21 -7.92 -1.13
C PHE A 72 -2.06 -8.76 -1.68
N ALA A 73 -1.00 -8.15 -2.21
CA ALA A 73 0.19 -8.85 -2.71
C ALA A 73 0.92 -9.61 -1.59
N GLY A 74 1.18 -8.96 -0.45
CA GLY A 74 1.83 -9.61 0.69
C GLY A 74 1.03 -10.78 1.26
N LEU A 75 -0.29 -10.64 1.37
CA LEU A 75 -1.16 -11.75 1.80
C LEU A 75 -1.35 -12.82 0.72
N ASN A 76 -1.27 -12.47 -0.57
CA ASN A 76 -1.27 -13.45 -1.65
C ASN A 76 -0.03 -14.35 -1.57
N LEU A 77 1.14 -13.84 -1.15
CA LEU A 77 2.31 -14.69 -0.88
C LEU A 77 2.06 -15.65 0.29
N LEU A 78 1.59 -15.12 1.43
CA LEU A 78 1.41 -15.90 2.65
C LEU A 78 0.29 -16.95 2.53
N ARG A 79 -0.81 -16.63 1.83
CA ARG A 79 -1.94 -17.56 1.69
C ARG A 79 -1.57 -18.82 0.90
N GLU A 80 -0.66 -18.73 -0.08
CA GLU A 80 -0.21 -19.92 -0.83
C GLU A 80 0.53 -20.90 0.09
N GLN A 81 1.35 -20.39 1.02
CA GLN A 81 2.03 -21.24 2.00
C GLN A 81 1.04 -21.96 2.93
N ILE A 82 0.01 -21.25 3.40
CA ILE A 82 -1.04 -21.82 4.26
C ILE A 82 -1.86 -22.84 3.45
N ALA A 83 -2.30 -22.48 2.25
CA ALA A 83 -3.11 -23.35 1.41
C ALA A 83 -2.37 -24.64 1.03
N ASN A 84 -1.07 -24.56 0.74
CA ASN A 84 -0.26 -25.75 0.50
C ASN A 84 -0.14 -26.63 1.75
N ARG A 85 0.01 -26.03 2.94
CA ARG A 85 0.12 -26.78 4.20
C ARG A 85 -1.17 -27.51 4.58
N PHE A 86 -2.32 -26.89 4.35
CA PHE A 86 -3.63 -27.41 4.73
C PHE A 86 -4.39 -28.06 3.57
N GLU A 87 -3.79 -28.09 2.38
CA GLU A 87 -4.35 -28.60 1.13
C GLU A 87 -5.68 -27.91 0.75
N LEU A 88 -5.71 -26.57 0.83
CA LEU A 88 -6.88 -25.74 0.56
C LEU A 88 -6.96 -25.37 -0.92
N LYS A 89 -8.15 -25.51 -1.51
CA LYS A 89 -8.42 -25.12 -2.92
C LYS A 89 -8.84 -23.66 -3.07
N ASP A 90 -9.40 -23.09 -2.01
CA ASP A 90 -9.82 -21.68 -1.94
C ASP A 90 -9.54 -21.19 -0.51
N PHE A 91 -8.75 -20.13 -0.40
CA PHE A 91 -8.37 -19.55 0.88
C PHE A 91 -7.91 -18.10 0.70
N GLU A 92 -8.31 -17.24 1.63
CA GLU A 92 -7.82 -15.87 1.72
C GLU A 92 -7.52 -15.51 3.18
N LEU A 93 -6.47 -14.71 3.36
CA LEU A 93 -6.23 -13.99 4.61
C LEU A 93 -6.97 -12.66 4.58
N SER A 94 -7.40 -12.17 5.75
CA SER A 94 -8.13 -10.92 5.86
C SER A 94 -7.24 -9.72 5.53
N GLN A 95 -7.47 -9.12 4.35
CA GLN A 95 -6.87 -7.85 3.99
C GLN A 95 -7.45 -6.69 4.83
N ASN A 96 -8.70 -6.84 5.29
CA ASN A 96 -9.37 -5.90 6.17
C ASN A 96 -8.65 -5.80 7.53
N TYR A 97 -8.22 -6.92 8.10
CA TYR A 97 -7.47 -7.01 9.36
C TYR A 97 -6.16 -6.22 9.31
N ILE A 98 -5.34 -6.46 8.27
CA ILE A 98 -4.07 -5.75 8.11
C ILE A 98 -4.32 -4.26 7.81
N ALA A 99 -5.32 -3.93 7.00
CA ALA A 99 -5.66 -2.55 6.69
C ALA A 99 -6.14 -1.74 7.91
N PHE A 100 -6.84 -2.38 8.85
CA PHE A 100 -7.22 -1.76 10.11
C PHE A 100 -5.98 -1.34 10.91
N TYR A 101 -5.07 -2.30 11.17
CA TYR A 101 -3.88 -2.01 11.97
C TYR A 101 -2.93 -1.06 11.28
N ASP A 102 -2.80 -1.15 9.95
CA ASP A 102 -2.02 -0.17 9.19
C ASP A 102 -2.52 1.25 9.39
N LYS A 103 -3.85 1.47 9.34
CA LYS A 103 -4.43 2.80 9.55
C LYS A 103 -4.22 3.28 10.97
N LEU A 104 -4.45 2.42 11.96
CA LEU A 104 -4.27 2.76 13.36
C LEU A 104 -2.82 3.16 13.65
N GLU A 105 -1.87 2.37 13.14
CA GLU A 105 -0.45 2.64 13.32
C GLU A 105 0.01 3.88 12.57
N LYS A 106 -0.46 4.10 11.33
CA LYS A 106 -0.19 5.35 10.61
C LYS A 106 -0.77 6.59 11.29
N ILE A 107 -1.94 6.47 11.93
CA ILE A 107 -2.52 7.55 12.75
C ILE A 107 -1.56 7.87 13.90
N ASN A 108 -1.13 6.84 14.64
CA ASN A 108 -0.17 7.00 15.73
C ASN A 108 1.16 7.57 15.25
N TYR A 109 1.71 7.04 14.15
CA TYR A 109 2.93 7.54 13.50
C TYR A 109 2.83 9.01 13.14
N PHE A 110 1.73 9.43 12.51
CA PHE A 110 1.49 10.83 12.18
C PHE A 110 1.45 11.70 13.44
N ILE A 111 0.72 11.27 14.47
CA ILE A 111 0.55 11.98 15.74
C ILE A 111 1.92 12.22 16.41
N GLU A 112 2.78 11.21 16.45
CA GLU A 112 4.11 11.29 17.04
C GLU A 112 5.07 12.12 16.18
N VAL A 113 5.02 11.99 14.85
CA VAL A 113 5.86 12.78 13.95
C VAL A 113 5.61 14.28 14.10
N MET A 114 4.41 14.72 14.49
CA MET A 114 4.14 16.15 14.68
C MET A 114 4.98 16.78 15.80
N ASP A 115 5.55 16.00 16.71
CA ASP A 115 6.43 16.52 17.76
C ASP A 115 7.74 17.11 17.18
N ASP A 116 8.22 16.56 16.05
CA ASP A 116 9.38 17.10 15.32
C ASP A 116 9.09 18.49 14.70
N PHE A 117 7.81 18.85 14.58
CA PHE A 117 7.33 20.01 13.85
C PHE A 117 6.54 20.98 14.73
N LEU A 118 6.81 21.05 16.03
CA LEU A 118 6.09 21.98 16.92
C LEU A 118 6.49 23.44 16.70
N GLU A 119 7.77 23.67 16.39
CA GLU A 119 8.37 25.02 16.32
C GLU A 119 8.67 25.49 14.89
N VAL A 120 8.60 24.60 13.90
CA VAL A 120 8.95 24.94 12.51
C VAL A 120 7.97 25.96 11.93
N ASP A 121 8.41 26.72 10.93
CA ASP A 121 7.53 27.60 10.17
C ASP A 121 6.38 26.81 9.49
N GLN A 122 5.20 27.45 9.36
CA GLN A 122 4.04 26.82 8.73
C GLN A 122 4.30 26.41 7.27
N ASP A 123 5.15 27.14 6.56
CA ASP A 123 5.54 26.87 5.17
C ASP A 123 6.73 25.91 5.04
N ASP A 124 7.17 25.30 6.15
CA ASP A 124 8.19 24.24 6.10
C ASP A 124 7.75 23.14 5.12
N ARG A 125 8.66 22.82 4.18
CA ARG A 125 8.36 21.90 3.09
C ARG A 125 7.98 20.50 3.57
N THR A 126 8.59 20.03 4.66
CA THR A 126 8.34 18.68 5.18
C THR A 126 7.02 18.64 5.93
N LEU A 127 6.74 19.64 6.77
CA LEU A 127 5.45 19.79 7.43
C LEU A 127 4.32 19.87 6.39
N GLN A 128 4.46 20.74 5.37
CA GLN A 128 3.48 20.88 4.29
C GLN A 128 3.28 19.56 3.53
N PHE A 129 4.34 18.80 3.28
CA PHE A 129 4.24 17.49 2.66
C PHE A 129 3.41 16.53 3.53
N LEU A 130 3.72 16.42 4.82
CA LEU A 130 3.01 15.54 5.76
C LEU A 130 1.53 15.92 5.91
N LEU A 131 1.22 17.21 6.05
CA LEU A 131 -0.16 17.69 6.16
C LEU A 131 -0.95 17.51 4.87
N LYS A 132 -0.33 17.74 3.71
CA LYS A 132 -0.99 17.59 2.41
C LYS A 132 -1.31 16.13 2.12
N GLN A 133 -0.35 15.24 2.32
CA GLN A 133 -0.55 13.80 2.10
C GLN A 133 -1.50 13.20 3.15
N GLY A 134 -1.27 13.52 4.43
CA GLY A 134 -1.92 12.82 5.54
C GLY A 134 -1.58 11.32 5.51
N ILE A 135 -2.47 10.50 6.06
CA ILE A 135 -2.41 9.06 5.90
C ILE A 135 -3.07 8.63 4.59
N GLN A 136 -2.57 7.54 4.01
CA GLN A 136 -3.09 6.91 2.79
C GLN A 136 -3.10 5.39 2.94
N ASP A 137 -3.83 4.71 2.05
CA ASP A 137 -3.89 3.24 2.05
C ASP A 137 -2.56 2.59 1.67
N GLY A 138 -1.80 3.21 0.76
CA GLY A 138 -0.57 2.64 0.22
C GLY A 138 0.52 2.45 1.28
N GLY A 139 1.36 1.45 1.09
CA GLY A 139 2.46 1.11 1.98
C GLY A 139 3.56 0.37 1.23
N GLN A 140 4.50 -0.17 2.00
CA GLN A 140 5.75 -0.76 1.50
C GLN A 140 5.96 -2.13 2.14
N TRP A 141 6.89 -2.93 1.60
CA TRP A 141 7.14 -4.28 2.10
C TRP A 141 7.43 -4.32 3.61
N ASP A 142 8.41 -3.54 4.10
CA ASP A 142 8.78 -3.58 5.52
C ASP A 142 7.66 -3.05 6.45
N MET A 143 6.78 -2.18 5.94
CA MET A 143 5.57 -1.76 6.65
C MET A 143 4.58 -2.92 6.80
N PHE A 144 4.49 -3.80 5.80
CA PHE A 144 3.63 -4.98 5.82
C PHE A 144 4.19 -6.02 6.79
N VAL A 145 5.50 -6.26 6.72
CA VAL A 145 6.20 -7.14 7.67
C VAL A 145 5.99 -6.67 9.10
N SER A 146 6.15 -5.38 9.37
CA SER A 146 5.94 -4.81 10.72
C SER A 146 4.53 -5.09 11.26
N LEU A 147 3.51 -5.01 10.41
CA LEU A 147 2.13 -5.29 10.80
C LEU A 147 1.92 -6.78 11.08
N VAL A 148 2.40 -7.65 10.20
CA VAL A 148 2.25 -9.11 10.35
C VAL A 148 3.04 -9.63 11.56
N GLU A 149 4.24 -9.11 11.81
CA GLU A 149 5.03 -9.53 12.98
C GLU A 149 4.41 -9.05 14.30
N LYS A 150 3.81 -7.85 14.31
CA LYS A 150 3.19 -7.28 15.53
C LYS A 150 1.80 -7.85 15.80
N TYR A 151 0.97 -8.00 14.78
CA TYR A 151 -0.45 -8.33 14.91
C TYR A 151 -0.81 -9.72 14.37
N GLY A 152 0.06 -10.35 13.58
CA GLY A 152 -0.23 -11.62 12.93
C GLY A 152 -1.16 -11.47 11.73
N VAL A 153 -1.81 -12.57 11.37
CA VAL A 153 -2.79 -12.64 10.28
C VAL A 153 -3.97 -13.50 10.70
N VAL A 154 -5.12 -13.31 10.05
CA VAL A 154 -6.33 -14.10 10.27
C VAL A 154 -6.93 -14.52 8.93
N PRO A 155 -7.67 -15.65 8.86
CA PRO A 155 -8.51 -15.98 7.71
C PRO A 155 -9.49 -14.85 7.39
N LYS A 156 -9.83 -14.68 6.11
CA LYS A 156 -10.80 -13.66 5.66
C LYS A 156 -12.16 -13.78 6.35
N GLU A 157 -12.57 -15.01 6.69
CA GLU A 157 -13.83 -15.29 7.38
C GLU A 157 -13.84 -14.75 8.83
N ALA A 158 -12.68 -14.69 9.49
CA ALA A 158 -12.57 -14.15 10.85
C ALA A 158 -12.69 -12.62 10.90
N MET A 159 -12.39 -11.92 9.80
CA MET A 159 -12.64 -10.49 9.65
C MET A 159 -12.92 -10.14 8.19
N VAL A 160 -14.19 -10.18 7.83
CA VAL A 160 -14.66 -9.93 6.46
C VAL A 160 -14.49 -8.48 6.03
N GLU A 161 -14.56 -8.23 4.72
CA GLU A 161 -14.59 -6.87 4.17
C GLU A 161 -15.88 -6.12 4.56
N THR A 162 -15.73 -4.84 4.88
CA THR A 162 -16.83 -3.87 5.03
C THR A 162 -16.94 -2.95 3.81
N SER A 163 -18.04 -2.19 3.73
CA SER A 163 -18.20 -1.12 2.73
C SER A 163 -17.00 -0.15 2.74
N SER A 164 -16.58 0.29 3.92
CA SER A 164 -15.46 1.24 4.06
C SER A 164 -14.11 0.63 3.71
N SER A 165 -13.87 -0.64 4.04
CA SER A 165 -12.63 -1.34 3.67
C SER A 165 -12.50 -1.49 2.14
N SER A 166 -13.62 -1.70 1.45
CA SER A 166 -13.70 -1.84 0.01
C SER A 166 -13.82 -0.50 -0.77
N ASN A 167 -14.03 0.61 -0.07
CA ASN A 167 -14.12 1.98 -0.62
C ASN A 167 -13.64 3.02 0.40
N THR A 168 -12.32 3.20 0.50
CA THR A 168 -11.66 3.90 1.61
C THR A 168 -11.61 5.42 1.47
N ARG A 169 -11.92 5.97 0.29
CA ARG A 169 -11.65 7.38 -0.07
C ARG A 169 -12.21 8.37 0.94
N PHE A 170 -13.51 8.26 1.24
CA PHE A 170 -14.20 9.23 2.09
C PHE A 170 -13.75 9.12 3.56
N MET A 171 -13.59 7.90 4.06
CA MET A 171 -13.08 7.65 5.41
C MET A 171 -11.66 8.21 5.58
N ASN A 172 -10.76 8.01 4.62
CA ASN A 172 -9.41 8.60 4.65
C ASN A 172 -9.45 10.12 4.66
N GLN A 173 -10.38 10.74 3.92
CA GLN A 173 -10.58 12.19 3.94
C GLN A 173 -10.94 12.67 5.35
N LEU A 174 -11.87 12.00 6.04
CA LEU A 174 -12.27 12.35 7.40
C LEU A 174 -11.13 12.18 8.41
N ILE A 175 -10.39 11.07 8.34
CA ILE A 175 -9.20 10.85 9.19
C ILE A 175 -8.20 11.99 8.97
N ASN A 176 -7.90 12.34 7.72
CA ASN A 176 -6.93 13.39 7.41
C ASN A 176 -7.39 14.78 7.84
N VAL A 177 -8.70 15.07 7.84
CA VAL A 177 -9.22 16.31 8.45
C VAL A 177 -8.93 16.33 9.96
N LYS A 178 -9.19 15.23 10.66
CA LYS A 178 -8.93 15.11 12.10
C LYS A 178 -7.45 15.17 12.45
N LEU A 179 -6.57 14.54 11.67
CA LEU A 179 -5.13 14.60 11.86
C LEU A 179 -4.56 16.01 11.63
N ARG A 180 -5.08 16.76 10.65
CA ARG A 180 -4.71 18.18 10.48
C ARG A 180 -5.21 19.05 11.62
N GLN A 181 -6.41 18.77 12.13
CA GLN A 181 -6.92 19.44 13.33
C GLN A 181 -6.04 19.15 14.55
N TYR A 182 -5.59 17.90 14.73
CA TYR A 182 -4.61 17.53 15.75
C TYR A 182 -3.31 18.32 15.59
N ALA A 183 -2.73 18.36 14.38
CA ALA A 183 -1.49 19.08 14.10
C ALA A 183 -1.58 20.59 14.42
N ALA A 184 -2.70 21.23 14.07
CA ALA A 184 -2.95 22.63 14.42
C ALA A 184 -3.07 22.82 15.94
N ASN A 185 -3.79 21.93 16.62
CA ASN A 185 -4.01 22.01 18.06
C ASN A 185 -2.72 21.78 18.86
N VAL A 186 -1.90 20.79 18.50
CA VAL A 186 -0.66 20.48 19.23
C VAL A 186 0.36 21.61 19.11
N ARG A 187 0.48 22.22 17.91
CA ARG A 187 1.32 23.40 17.69
C ARG A 187 0.82 24.61 18.50
N ARG A 188 -0.50 24.82 18.56
CA ARG A 188 -1.10 25.89 19.39
C ARG A 188 -0.82 25.67 20.88
N LEU A 189 -1.03 24.46 21.41
CA LEU A 189 -0.74 24.14 22.81
C LEU A 189 0.73 24.36 23.14
N TYR A 190 1.64 23.95 22.24
CA TYR A 190 3.07 24.18 22.39
C TYR A 190 3.40 25.69 22.46
N ALA A 191 2.85 26.49 21.55
CA ALA A 191 3.05 27.95 21.53
C ALA A 191 2.47 28.66 22.77
N GLU A 192 1.38 28.13 23.35
CA GLU A 192 0.78 28.62 24.61
C GLU A 192 1.56 28.15 25.86
N GLY A 193 2.64 27.38 25.72
CA GLY A 193 3.42 26.84 26.85
C GLY A 193 2.76 25.67 27.57
N LYS A 194 1.68 25.10 27.02
CA LYS A 194 0.87 24.01 27.62
C LYS A 194 1.37 22.63 27.20
N LYS A 195 2.66 22.37 27.37
CA LYS A 195 3.28 21.10 26.97
C LYS A 195 2.66 19.89 27.68
N ASP A 196 2.24 20.07 28.94
CA ASP A 196 1.61 19.03 29.75
C ASP A 196 0.24 18.57 29.18
N GLU A 197 -0.42 19.39 28.36
CA GLU A 197 -1.70 19.04 27.72
C GLU A 197 -1.53 18.23 26.42
N ILE A 198 -0.32 18.19 25.83
CA ILE A 198 -0.06 17.53 24.55
C ILE A 198 -0.33 16.03 24.64
N GLN A 199 0.11 15.38 25.73
CA GLN A 199 -0.10 13.95 25.89
C GLN A 199 -1.59 13.59 25.99
N ALA A 200 -2.39 14.41 26.67
CA ALA A 200 -3.84 14.23 26.74
C ALA A 200 -4.48 14.40 25.36
N LEU A 201 -4.01 15.35 24.55
CA LEU A 201 -4.48 15.55 23.18
C LEU A 201 -4.15 14.34 22.28
N LYS A 202 -2.95 13.76 22.40
CA LYS A 202 -2.54 12.54 21.67
C LYS A 202 -3.47 11.37 21.98
N VAL A 203 -3.66 11.08 23.27
CA VAL A 203 -4.53 9.98 23.73
C VAL A 203 -5.95 10.16 23.21
N LYS A 204 -6.50 11.38 23.34
CA LYS A 204 -7.85 11.69 22.84
C LYS A 204 -7.97 11.51 21.33
N ALA A 205 -7.01 12.01 20.55
CA ALA A 205 -7.05 11.88 19.10
C ALA A 205 -6.97 10.41 18.65
N LEU A 206 -6.13 9.61 19.31
CA LEU A 206 -6.00 8.19 19.02
C LEU A 206 -7.27 7.41 19.39
N ASP A 207 -7.90 7.71 20.53
CA ASP A 207 -9.17 7.09 20.94
C ASP A 207 -10.33 7.40 19.98
N GLU A 208 -10.49 8.67 19.60
CA GLU A 208 -11.51 9.11 18.64
C GLU A 208 -11.32 8.39 17.29
N LEU A 209 -10.09 8.30 16.80
CA LEU A 209 -9.78 7.68 15.51
C LEU A 209 -9.81 6.14 15.57
N PHE A 210 -9.45 5.52 16.69
CA PHE A 210 -9.62 4.09 16.92
C PHE A 210 -11.11 3.72 16.89
N THR A 211 -11.94 4.48 17.60
CA THR A 211 -13.41 4.31 17.59
C THR A 211 -13.99 4.50 16.19
N PHE A 212 -13.50 5.49 15.45
CA PHE A 212 -13.91 5.68 14.06
C PHE A 212 -13.50 4.51 13.15
N LEU A 213 -12.28 4.00 13.30
CA LEU A 213 -11.80 2.83 12.54
C LEU A 213 -12.62 1.58 12.86
N THR A 214 -12.84 1.24 14.12
CA THR A 214 -13.59 0.03 14.51
C THR A 214 -15.04 0.08 14.02
N THR A 215 -15.64 1.26 14.00
CA THR A 215 -16.99 1.47 13.44
C THR A 215 -17.04 1.24 11.92
N ASN A 216 -15.94 1.49 11.20
CA ASN A 216 -15.88 1.35 9.73
C ASN A 216 -15.37 -0.01 9.26
N PHE A 217 -14.42 -0.61 9.99
CA PHE A 217 -13.73 -1.84 9.62
C PHE A 217 -14.29 -3.08 10.34
N GLY A 218 -15.04 -2.88 11.42
CA GLY A 218 -15.30 -3.92 12.41
C GLY A 218 -14.20 -3.99 13.48
N LEU A 219 -14.50 -4.68 14.57
CA LEU A 219 -13.55 -4.90 15.66
C LEU A 219 -12.59 -6.05 15.25
N PRO A 220 -11.26 -5.85 15.27
CA PRO A 220 -10.34 -6.93 14.97
C PRO A 220 -10.47 -8.08 15.98
N PRO A 221 -10.56 -9.34 15.52
CA PRO A 221 -10.66 -10.49 16.40
C PRO A 221 -9.38 -10.68 17.23
N GLN A 222 -9.54 -10.96 18.52
CA GLN A 222 -8.44 -11.35 19.41
C GLN A 222 -8.16 -12.85 19.38
N ALA A 223 -9.18 -13.63 19.04
CA ALA A 223 -9.11 -15.06 18.78
C ALA A 223 -10.15 -15.43 17.70
N PHE A 224 -9.92 -16.54 17.01
CA PHE A 224 -10.84 -17.10 16.01
C PHE A 224 -10.68 -18.61 15.92
N ASP A 225 -11.73 -19.28 15.43
CA ASP A 225 -11.66 -20.68 15.05
C ASP A 225 -11.31 -20.77 13.56
N PHE A 226 -10.34 -21.61 13.22
CA PHE A 226 -9.96 -21.88 11.84
C PHE A 226 -10.66 -23.15 11.36
N GLU A 227 -11.79 -22.98 10.71
CA GLU A 227 -12.57 -24.05 10.08
C GLU A 227 -12.15 -24.19 8.61
N TYR A 228 -11.95 -25.42 8.14
CA TYR A 228 -11.59 -25.68 6.76
C TYR A 228 -11.95 -27.10 6.33
N ILE A 229 -12.08 -27.29 5.01
CA ILE A 229 -12.27 -28.61 4.40
C ILE A 229 -10.97 -29.00 3.70
N SER A 230 -10.46 -30.19 4.04
CA SER A 230 -9.26 -30.76 3.43
C SER A 230 -9.52 -32.23 3.12
N LYS A 231 -9.33 -32.65 1.86
CA LYS A 231 -9.68 -34.00 1.36
C LYS A 231 -11.12 -34.41 1.68
N ASP A 232 -12.05 -33.47 1.49
CA ASP A 232 -13.49 -33.64 1.75
C ASP A 232 -13.85 -33.91 3.23
N GLU A 233 -12.91 -33.72 4.15
CA GLU A 233 -13.12 -33.79 5.60
C GLU A 233 -13.13 -32.40 6.22
N TYR A 234 -14.13 -32.14 7.07
CA TYR A 234 -14.20 -30.94 7.89
C TYR A 234 -13.20 -31.01 9.05
N LYS A 235 -12.45 -29.92 9.25
CA LYS A 235 -11.50 -29.75 10.35
C LYS A 235 -11.67 -28.37 10.97
N ILE A 236 -11.36 -28.29 12.26
CA ILE A 236 -11.41 -27.05 13.03
C ILE A 236 -10.22 -26.98 13.98
N ILE A 237 -9.60 -25.80 14.05
CA ILE A 237 -8.59 -25.47 15.07
C ILE A 237 -9.13 -24.28 15.85
N LYS A 238 -9.45 -24.50 17.13
CA LYS A 238 -10.15 -23.52 17.96
C LYS A 238 -9.22 -22.55 18.67
N ASP A 239 -9.79 -21.40 19.05
CA ASP A 239 -9.17 -20.41 19.94
C ASP A 239 -7.79 -19.92 19.48
N LEU A 240 -7.58 -19.87 18.16
CA LEU A 240 -6.34 -19.39 17.57
C LEU A 240 -6.21 -17.88 17.74
N LYS A 241 -5.04 -17.45 18.17
CA LYS A 241 -4.68 -16.02 18.19
C LYS A 241 -3.98 -15.63 16.88
N PRO A 242 -4.23 -14.43 16.34
CA PRO A 242 -3.63 -13.97 15.07
C PRO A 242 -2.10 -14.12 14.99
N VAL A 243 -1.39 -13.70 16.04
CA VAL A 243 0.09 -13.82 16.12
C VAL A 243 0.53 -15.27 16.22
N GLN A 244 -0.20 -16.11 16.96
CA GLN A 244 0.10 -17.54 17.04
C GLN A 244 -0.09 -18.20 15.68
N PHE A 245 -1.18 -17.89 14.98
CA PHE A 245 -1.46 -18.43 13.65
C PHE A 245 -0.33 -18.10 12.66
N TYR A 246 0.17 -16.86 12.66
CA TYR A 246 1.37 -16.50 11.89
C TYR A 246 2.61 -17.31 12.31
N LYS A 247 2.96 -17.35 13.59
CA LYS A 247 4.18 -18.03 14.05
C LYS A 247 4.17 -19.53 13.80
N GLU A 248 3.04 -20.19 14.04
CA GLU A 248 2.89 -21.64 13.95
C GLU A 248 2.82 -22.10 12.48
N TYR A 249 2.03 -21.39 11.67
CA TYR A 249 1.73 -21.81 10.30
C TYR A 249 2.61 -21.17 9.22
N LEU A 250 3.24 -20.03 9.51
CA LEU A 250 4.15 -19.33 8.59
C LEU A 250 5.59 -19.22 9.12
N LYS A 251 5.87 -19.65 10.35
CA LYS A 251 7.23 -19.83 10.91
C LYS A 251 8.14 -18.60 10.75
N ASP A 252 7.59 -17.40 10.99
CA ASP A 252 8.32 -16.13 10.84
C ASP A 252 8.97 -15.91 9.46
N THR A 253 8.43 -16.52 8.39
CA THR A 253 9.01 -16.50 7.03
C THR A 253 9.38 -15.10 6.53
N LEU A 254 8.65 -14.05 6.94
CA LEU A 254 8.90 -12.68 6.48
C LEU A 254 10.26 -12.11 6.90
N LYS A 255 10.93 -12.69 7.90
CA LYS A 255 12.27 -12.26 8.33
C LYS A 255 13.33 -12.47 7.26
N ASP A 256 13.14 -13.46 6.39
CA ASP A 256 14.12 -13.87 5.39
C ASP A 256 14.05 -13.03 4.10
N TYR A 257 13.02 -12.18 3.96
CA TYR A 257 12.83 -11.35 2.77
C TYR A 257 13.54 -10.01 2.88
N VAL A 258 14.01 -9.51 1.73
CA VAL A 258 14.66 -8.20 1.58
C VAL A 258 14.01 -7.45 0.43
N SER A 259 13.71 -6.16 0.62
CA SER A 259 13.17 -5.33 -0.46
C SER A 259 14.28 -4.88 -1.41
N ILE A 260 14.12 -5.22 -2.69
CA ILE A 260 15.04 -4.86 -3.76
C ILE A 260 14.37 -3.85 -4.68
N ILE A 261 15.09 -2.80 -5.05
CA ILE A 261 14.62 -1.78 -5.98
C ILE A 261 15.59 -1.64 -7.15
N HIS A 262 15.09 -1.08 -8.24
CA HIS A 262 15.91 -0.57 -9.33
C HIS A 262 15.58 0.92 -9.53
N ALA A 263 16.45 1.79 -9.04
CA ALA A 263 16.33 3.23 -9.16
C ALA A 263 17.59 3.80 -9.84
N PRO A 264 17.61 3.92 -11.19
CA PRO A 264 18.77 4.34 -11.97
C PRO A 264 18.96 5.87 -11.93
N THR A 265 18.94 6.46 -10.74
CA THR A 265 19.13 7.90 -10.55
C THR A 265 20.52 8.17 -9.97
N LYS A 266 21.12 9.30 -10.35
CA LYS A 266 22.50 9.66 -9.96
C LYS A 266 22.73 9.67 -8.44
N ASP A 267 21.71 10.02 -7.66
CA ASP A 267 21.73 10.07 -6.19
C ASP A 267 21.59 8.69 -5.51
N LYS A 268 21.32 7.63 -6.28
CA LYS A 268 21.11 6.27 -5.77
C LYS A 268 22.08 5.27 -6.42
N PRO A 269 23.40 5.33 -6.14
CA PRO A 269 24.31 4.28 -6.59
C PRO A 269 23.84 2.87 -6.18
N TYR A 270 24.08 1.89 -7.04
CA TYR A 270 23.75 0.49 -6.78
C TYR A 270 24.59 -0.10 -5.63
N MET A 271 24.17 -1.25 -5.11
CA MET A 271 24.79 -1.94 -3.96
C MET A 271 24.82 -1.10 -2.68
N LYS A 272 23.82 -0.24 -2.53
CA LYS A 272 23.58 0.58 -1.33
C LYS A 272 22.13 0.40 -0.87
N THR A 273 21.95 0.57 0.43
CA THR A 273 20.63 0.54 1.05
C THR A 273 20.11 1.96 1.26
N TYR A 274 18.81 2.14 1.05
CA TYR A 274 18.12 3.41 1.21
C TYR A 274 16.92 3.27 2.13
N THR A 275 16.61 4.35 2.83
CA THR A 275 15.35 4.54 3.54
C THR A 275 14.77 5.90 3.17
N VAL A 276 13.51 6.16 3.53
CA VAL A 276 12.82 7.41 3.23
C VAL A 276 12.36 8.04 4.54
N LYS A 277 12.81 9.27 4.81
CA LYS A 277 12.47 9.99 6.04
C LYS A 277 10.95 10.16 6.16
N TYR A 278 10.40 9.87 7.34
CA TYR A 278 8.96 9.92 7.66
C TYR A 278 8.07 8.97 6.83
N LEU A 279 8.65 7.98 6.15
CA LEU A 279 7.90 6.87 5.58
C LEU A 279 7.84 5.74 6.60
N GLY A 280 6.64 5.40 7.08
CA GLY A 280 6.45 4.36 8.07
C GLY A 280 5.00 4.21 8.52
N ASN A 281 4.75 3.18 9.33
CA ASN A 281 3.47 2.96 10.00
C ASN A 281 3.69 2.55 11.47
N VAL A 282 4.39 1.46 11.74
CA VAL A 282 4.59 0.94 13.09
C VAL A 282 5.84 1.58 13.71
N ILE A 283 5.65 2.41 14.73
CA ILE A 283 6.78 2.95 15.52
C ILE A 283 7.47 1.79 16.24
N GLY A 284 8.80 1.70 16.10
CA GLY A 284 9.60 0.59 16.62
C GLY A 284 9.47 -0.71 15.83
N GLY A 285 8.77 -0.69 14.69
CA GLY A 285 8.70 -1.81 13.75
C GLY A 285 9.98 -1.97 12.93
N ARG A 286 9.89 -2.79 11.88
CA ARG A 286 10.99 -3.03 10.94
C ARG A 286 11.31 -1.75 10.17
N GLU A 287 12.59 -1.39 10.16
CA GLU A 287 13.08 -0.24 9.39
C GLU A 287 12.90 -0.49 7.89
N ILE A 288 12.35 0.49 7.17
CA ILE A 288 12.21 0.42 5.71
C ILE A 288 13.58 0.45 5.07
N LYS A 289 13.96 -0.62 4.35
CA LYS A 289 15.26 -0.74 3.68
C LYS A 289 15.10 -1.25 2.27
N TYR A 290 15.56 -0.43 1.33
CA TYR A 290 15.63 -0.77 -0.08
C TYR A 290 17.07 -1.03 -0.51
N LEU A 291 17.39 -2.23 -0.98
CA LEU A 291 18.64 -2.51 -1.65
C LEU A 291 18.52 -2.13 -3.13
N ASN A 292 19.30 -1.15 -3.60
CA ASN A 292 19.26 -0.74 -5.01
C ASN A 292 20.21 -1.59 -5.86
N LEU A 293 19.68 -2.24 -6.90
CA LEU A 293 20.44 -3.11 -7.81
C LEU A 293 20.25 -2.71 -9.27
N GLU A 294 21.14 -3.24 -10.12
CA GLU A 294 20.96 -3.18 -11.55
C GLU A 294 19.74 -4.01 -11.98
N ILE A 295 19.10 -3.63 -13.10
CA ILE A 295 17.85 -4.26 -13.52
C ILE A 295 18.05 -5.75 -13.87
N ASP A 296 19.22 -6.11 -14.38
CA ASP A 296 19.54 -7.50 -14.74
C ASP A 296 19.75 -8.37 -13.51
N GLU A 297 20.36 -7.84 -12.45
CA GLU A 297 20.48 -8.53 -11.16
C GLU A 297 19.12 -8.74 -10.50
N LEU A 298 18.27 -7.70 -10.49
CA LEU A 298 16.90 -7.80 -9.96
C LEU A 298 16.13 -8.90 -10.71
N LYS A 299 16.15 -8.89 -12.05
CA LYS A 299 15.49 -9.94 -12.86
C LYS A 299 16.04 -11.33 -12.59
N ALA A 300 17.35 -11.47 -12.40
CA ALA A 300 17.97 -12.76 -12.09
C ALA A 300 17.51 -13.31 -10.73
N LEU A 301 17.37 -12.45 -9.72
CA LEU A 301 16.86 -12.82 -8.40
C LEU A 301 15.39 -13.23 -8.46
N VAL A 302 14.55 -12.45 -9.17
CA VAL A 302 13.14 -12.80 -9.42
C VAL A 302 13.04 -14.16 -10.10
N LEU A 303 13.80 -14.40 -11.17
CA LEU A 303 13.81 -15.67 -11.89
C LEU A 303 14.23 -16.83 -10.97
N LYS A 304 15.25 -16.62 -10.14
CA LYS A 304 15.73 -17.64 -9.18
C LYS A 304 14.64 -18.01 -8.16
N GLN A 305 13.92 -17.02 -7.63
CA GLN A 305 12.84 -17.27 -6.68
C GLN A 305 11.65 -17.98 -7.36
N LEU A 306 11.27 -17.55 -8.56
CA LEU A 306 10.23 -18.23 -9.35
C LEU A 306 10.59 -19.69 -9.59
N LEU A 307 11.81 -19.99 -10.06
CA LEU A 307 12.27 -21.37 -10.32
C LEU A 307 12.31 -22.25 -9.06
N ASN A 308 12.31 -21.65 -7.87
CA ASN A 308 12.17 -22.35 -6.59
C ASN A 308 10.70 -22.55 -6.17
N ASN A 309 9.74 -22.32 -7.08
CA ASN A 309 8.29 -22.36 -6.86
C ASN A 309 7.79 -21.38 -5.79
N GLU A 310 8.44 -20.22 -5.69
CA GLU A 310 8.06 -19.17 -4.76
C GLU A 310 7.59 -17.92 -5.54
N PRO A 311 6.36 -17.43 -5.29
CA PRO A 311 5.90 -16.15 -5.84
C PRO A 311 6.78 -14.98 -5.38
N VAL A 312 6.83 -13.92 -6.17
CA VAL A 312 7.60 -12.69 -5.88
C VAL A 312 6.69 -11.50 -5.73
#